data_AF-A0AAV2J4K7-F1
#
_entry.id   AF-A0AAV2J4K7-F1
#
_cell.length_a   1.000
_cell.length_b   1.000
_cell.length_c   1.000
_cell.angle_alpha   90.00
_cell.angle_beta   90.00
_cell.angle_gamma   90.00
#
_symmetry.space_group_name_H-M   'P 1'
#
loop_
_entity.id
_entity.type
_entity.pdbx_description
1 polymer ?
#
loop_
_entity_poly.entity_id
_entity_poly.type
_entity_poly.pdbx_seq_one_letter_code
_entity_poly.pdbx_strand_id
1 'polypeptide(L)'
;MSRSALAPGPDKAVMRKSSDSFLPREDDEDSVCSDELLGSQSRKWLTDMLNELPGDFQGADTDTKGRDGLYVDMHFPLGKLEMVSGVKWRRPPELCASPKFIVDGASRLDICQGELNDCWLLSAIASLSLHPDLFQKVVPPGQDFQQHYTGCFIFKFWQYGDWVEVCVDDLLPCEDQKLLYLSSPEKDEFWSSLLEKAYAKLKGGYRALDMGFPHEAMVDMTGGVAEVLTVSGLPTNLSGFLQSLLHRALINCANCQGPLEQKNPMGIMFRHAYSLTAVEKTEDLLRPQTEVLLRLKTCSELRPAQTEALLRPKTEVLLRLKTCSDLRPKPCSDRSPAHTSVMSP
;
A
#
# COMPACT_ATOMS: atom_id res chain seq x y z
N MET A 1 -58.80 -46.69 2.53
CA MET A 1 -59.22 -45.46 1.80
C MET A 1 -59.79 -44.51 2.84
N SER A 2 -59.40 -43.25 3.05
CA SER A 2 -58.39 -42.35 2.49
C SER A 2 -58.30 -41.14 3.45
N ARG A 3 -57.09 -40.54 3.58
CA ARG A 3 -56.71 -39.10 3.72
C ARG A 3 -57.69 -38.12 4.44
N SER A 4 -57.30 -37.47 5.54
CA SER A 4 -56.42 -36.29 5.73
C SER A 4 -57.17 -34.94 5.81
N ALA A 5 -56.99 -34.18 6.91
CA ALA A 5 -56.47 -32.79 6.96
C ALA A 5 -57.00 -31.93 8.14
N LEU A 6 -56.06 -31.33 8.90
CA LEU A 6 -55.96 -29.99 9.55
C LEU A 6 -57.16 -29.39 10.33
N ALA A 7 -57.06 -28.63 11.43
CA ALA A 7 -56.04 -28.07 12.34
C ALA A 7 -56.80 -27.64 13.65
N PRO A 8 -56.16 -27.21 14.77
CA PRO A 8 -55.81 -25.78 14.95
C PRO A 8 -54.60 -25.52 15.89
N GLY A 9 -54.15 -24.26 15.99
CA GLY A 9 -53.36 -23.73 17.12
C GLY A 9 -54.16 -22.63 17.86
N PRO A 10 -53.54 -21.76 18.68
CA PRO A 10 -52.35 -21.94 19.53
C PRO A 10 -52.68 -21.65 21.02
N ASP A 11 -51.88 -22.14 21.98
CA ASP A 11 -51.92 -21.62 23.35
C ASP A 11 -50.56 -21.65 24.05
N LYS A 12 -50.34 -20.64 24.89
CA LYS A 12 -49.07 -20.21 25.50
C LYS A 12 -48.57 -21.18 26.58
N ALA A 13 -47.25 -21.37 26.66
CA ALA A 13 -46.59 -21.82 27.90
C ALA A 13 -45.22 -21.16 28.09
N VAL A 14 -45.05 -20.66 29.32
CA VAL A 14 -43.93 -19.93 29.92
C VAL A 14 -42.73 -20.86 30.13
N MET A 15 -41.50 -20.39 29.86
CA MET A 15 -40.28 -21.05 30.34
C MET A 15 -39.33 -20.08 31.06
N ARG A 16 -38.76 -20.62 32.14
CA ARG A 16 -38.03 -19.98 33.24
C ARG A 16 -36.59 -19.59 32.84
N LYS A 17 -36.08 -18.53 33.47
CA LYS A 17 -34.67 -18.13 33.48
C LYS A 17 -33.79 -19.19 34.16
N SER A 18 -32.65 -19.51 33.55
CA SER A 18 -31.43 -19.94 34.26
C SER A 18 -30.26 -19.10 33.75
N SER A 19 -29.73 -18.29 34.66
CA SER A 19 -28.47 -17.58 34.55
C SER A 19 -27.31 -18.57 34.61
N ASP A 20 -26.48 -18.62 33.58
CA ASP A 20 -25.08 -18.98 33.74
C ASP A 20 -24.25 -18.19 32.73
N SER A 21 -23.51 -17.23 33.28
CA SER A 21 -22.58 -16.34 32.62
C SER A 21 -21.25 -17.06 32.43
N PHE A 22 -20.93 -17.44 31.20
CA PHE A 22 -19.57 -17.77 30.80
C PHE A 22 -18.99 -16.57 30.05
N LEU A 23 -18.25 -15.73 30.78
CA LEU A 23 -17.34 -14.75 30.20
C LEU A 23 -16.19 -15.51 29.51
N PRO A 24 -15.78 -15.15 28.29
CA PRO A 24 -14.52 -15.64 27.73
C PRO A 24 -13.35 -15.10 28.55
N ARG A 25 -12.35 -15.95 28.78
CA ARG A 25 -11.11 -15.61 29.48
C ARG A 25 -10.33 -14.56 28.68
N GLU A 26 -9.90 -13.51 29.36
CA GLU A 26 -8.87 -12.58 28.93
C GLU A 26 -7.53 -13.34 28.83
N ASP A 27 -7.13 -13.74 27.63
CA ASP A 27 -5.77 -14.16 27.27
C ASP A 27 -5.70 -14.21 25.73
N ASP A 28 -5.82 -13.06 25.08
CA ASP A 28 -5.50 -12.82 23.65
C ASP A 28 -4.90 -11.40 23.51
N GLU A 29 -3.89 -11.09 24.33
CA GLU A 29 -2.99 -9.96 24.07
C GLU A 29 -1.97 -10.37 23.00
N ASP A 30 -2.31 -10.24 21.71
CA ASP A 30 -1.35 -10.02 20.59
C ASP A 30 -2.03 -9.85 19.21
N SER A 31 -3.26 -9.33 19.15
CA SER A 31 -3.90 -8.92 17.89
C SER A 31 -4.22 -7.43 17.91
N VAL A 32 -3.17 -6.62 17.97
CA VAL A 32 -3.29 -5.16 17.84
C VAL A 32 -2.56 -4.73 16.56
N CYS A 33 -3.16 -5.07 15.41
CA CYS A 33 -3.22 -4.10 14.33
C CYS A 33 -4.51 -3.32 14.58
N SER A 34 -4.53 -2.50 15.63
CA SER A 34 -5.69 -1.69 15.96
C SER A 34 -5.97 -0.77 14.78
N ASP A 35 -7.24 -0.77 14.37
CA ASP A 35 -7.93 0.18 13.51
C ASP A 35 -7.84 1.65 14.00
N GLU A 36 -6.86 2.01 14.83
CA GLU A 36 -6.64 3.38 15.33
C GLU A 36 -6.15 4.33 14.25
N LEU A 37 -5.62 3.79 13.14
CA LEU A 37 -5.39 4.53 11.90
C LEU A 37 -6.54 4.24 10.94
N LEU A 38 -7.54 5.11 10.94
CA LEU A 38 -8.57 5.09 9.89
C LEU A 38 -7.87 5.03 8.52
N GLY A 39 -8.27 4.07 7.70
CA GLY A 39 -7.83 3.94 6.31
C GLY A 39 -7.98 5.24 5.51
N SER A 40 -7.26 5.36 4.40
CA SER A 40 -7.33 6.56 3.54
C SER A 40 -8.76 6.85 3.08
N GLN A 41 -9.54 5.79 2.83
CA GLN A 41 -10.95 5.87 2.47
C GLN A 41 -11.83 6.40 3.60
N SER A 42 -11.59 5.94 4.83
CA SER A 42 -12.32 6.41 6.01
C SER A 42 -12.03 7.90 6.29
N ARG A 43 -10.80 8.36 6.02
CA ARG A 43 -10.45 9.79 6.14
C ARG A 43 -11.06 10.66 5.06
N LYS A 44 -11.11 10.18 3.81
CA LYS A 44 -11.83 10.87 2.75
C LYS A 44 -13.31 11.00 3.11
N TRP A 45 -13.95 9.90 3.50
CA TRP A 45 -15.35 9.91 3.92
C TRP A 45 -15.60 10.90 5.07
N LEU A 46 -14.74 10.91 6.09
CA LEU A 46 -14.82 11.91 7.17
C LEU A 46 -14.64 13.34 6.65
N THR A 47 -13.72 13.56 5.72
CA THR A 47 -13.47 14.88 5.13
C THR A 47 -14.66 15.36 4.32
N ASP A 48 -15.26 14.50 3.51
CA ASP A 48 -16.46 14.80 2.71
C ASP A 48 -17.67 15.06 3.62
N MET A 49 -17.85 14.26 4.67
CA MET A 49 -18.89 14.46 5.68
C MET A 49 -18.73 15.78 6.45
N LEU A 50 -17.49 16.16 6.79
CA LEU A 50 -17.21 17.40 7.52
C LEU A 50 -17.31 18.65 6.64
N ASN A 51 -17.11 18.52 5.33
CA ASN A 51 -17.06 19.66 4.39
C ASN A 51 -18.33 19.82 3.52
N GLU A 52 -19.33 18.94 3.64
CA GLU A 52 -20.57 18.95 2.82
C GLU A 52 -20.30 19.09 1.29
N LEU A 53 -19.21 18.51 0.79
CA LEU A 53 -18.89 18.57 -0.64
C LEU A 53 -19.75 17.56 -1.42
N PRO A 54 -20.40 17.94 -2.54
CA PRO A 54 -21.19 17.00 -3.33
C PRO A 54 -20.29 15.90 -3.89
N GLY A 55 -20.66 14.64 -3.59
CA GLY A 55 -19.90 13.43 -3.89
C GLY A 55 -19.90 12.98 -5.35
N ASP A 56 -19.86 13.90 -6.30
CA ASP A 56 -19.88 13.58 -7.73
C ASP A 56 -18.60 14.08 -8.39
N PHE A 57 -17.66 13.16 -8.67
CA PHE A 57 -16.63 13.34 -9.69
C PHE A 57 -17.32 13.35 -11.06
N GLN A 58 -18.10 14.40 -11.37
CA GLN A 58 -18.57 14.65 -12.73
C GLN A 58 -17.38 15.11 -13.58
N GLY A 59 -17.27 14.56 -14.78
CA GLY A 59 -16.09 14.58 -15.65
C GLY A 59 -15.30 15.89 -15.63
N ALA A 60 -13.97 15.76 -15.51
CA ALA A 60 -13.05 16.87 -15.40
C ALA A 60 -13.27 17.87 -16.54
N ASP A 61 -13.71 19.08 -16.21
CA ASP A 61 -13.66 20.22 -17.12
C ASP A 61 -12.19 20.56 -17.37
N THR A 62 -11.65 20.05 -18.50
CA THR A 62 -10.24 20.25 -18.89
C THR A 62 -9.99 21.61 -19.54
N ASP A 63 -11.00 22.48 -19.63
CA ASP A 63 -10.86 23.78 -20.31
C ASP A 63 -10.28 24.87 -19.40
N THR A 64 -10.13 24.64 -18.10
CA THR A 64 -9.48 25.58 -17.19
C THR A 64 -7.98 25.69 -17.48
N LYS A 65 -7.57 26.84 -18.02
CA LYS A 65 -6.17 27.15 -18.37
C LYS A 65 -5.57 28.18 -17.44
N GLY A 66 -4.32 27.93 -17.05
CA GLY A 66 -3.46 28.88 -16.34
C GLY A 66 -2.94 29.99 -17.25
N ARG A 67 -2.09 30.85 -16.69
CA ARG A 67 -1.46 31.97 -17.43
C ARG A 67 -0.52 31.50 -18.54
N ASP A 68 0.02 30.30 -18.39
CA ASP A 68 0.85 29.60 -19.36
C ASP A 68 0.04 28.92 -20.48
N GLY A 69 -1.31 28.99 -20.42
CA GLY A 69 -2.20 28.35 -21.38
C GLY A 69 -2.35 26.83 -21.20
N LEU A 70 -1.73 26.27 -20.14
CA LEU A 70 -1.79 24.86 -19.78
C LEU A 70 -2.91 24.61 -18.78
N TYR A 71 -3.40 23.38 -18.73
CA TYR A 71 -4.45 22.97 -17.80
C TYR A 71 -4.04 23.25 -16.35
N VAL A 72 -5.00 23.72 -15.57
CA VAL A 72 -4.90 23.92 -14.13
C VAL A 72 -6.15 23.32 -13.49
N ASP A 73 -5.91 22.45 -12.51
CA ASP A 73 -6.93 21.73 -11.78
C ASP A 73 -7.37 22.53 -10.54
N MET A 74 -8.43 23.31 -10.70
CA MET A 74 -8.97 24.15 -9.62
C MET A 74 -9.66 23.34 -8.51
N HIS A 75 -9.88 22.04 -8.73
CA HIS A 75 -10.58 21.14 -7.79
C HIS A 75 -9.62 20.34 -6.92
N PHE A 76 -8.31 20.34 -7.21
CA PHE A 76 -7.31 19.72 -6.35
C PHE A 76 -6.80 20.75 -5.33
N PRO A 77 -6.92 20.50 -4.01
CA PRO A 77 -6.56 21.49 -3.02
C PRO A 77 -5.05 21.76 -3.02
N LEU A 78 -4.65 22.89 -3.60
CA LEU A 78 -3.32 23.48 -3.41
C LEU A 78 -3.16 24.05 -1.98
N GLY A 79 -4.27 24.47 -1.38
CA GLY A 79 -4.34 25.50 -0.33
C GLY A 79 -3.77 25.18 1.06
N LYS A 80 -3.28 23.96 1.33
CA LYS A 80 -2.52 23.68 2.58
C LYS A 80 -1.04 23.36 2.36
N LEU A 81 -0.65 22.94 1.15
CA LEU A 81 0.75 22.76 0.76
C LEU A 81 1.41 24.11 0.46
N GLU A 82 0.64 25.05 -0.09
CA GLU A 82 1.05 26.46 -0.24
C GLU A 82 1.30 27.17 1.10
N MET A 83 0.85 26.59 2.23
CA MET A 83 1.06 27.15 3.56
C MET A 83 2.40 26.73 4.19
N VAL A 84 3.14 25.81 3.56
CA VAL A 84 4.48 25.40 4.03
C VAL A 84 5.51 26.34 3.41
N SER A 85 6.20 27.12 4.26
CA SER A 85 7.24 28.04 3.83
C SER A 85 8.36 27.29 3.08
N GLY A 86 8.59 27.62 1.80
CA GLY A 86 9.64 27.02 0.97
C GLY A 86 9.12 26.14 -0.16
N VAL A 87 7.91 25.58 -0.01
CA VAL A 87 7.30 24.71 -1.02
C VAL A 87 6.72 25.54 -2.17
N LYS A 88 7.04 25.15 -3.41
CA LYS A 88 6.52 25.74 -4.64
C LYS A 88 5.99 24.65 -5.55
N TRP A 89 4.82 24.89 -6.13
CA TRP A 89 4.27 24.05 -7.19
C TRP A 89 4.93 24.39 -8.51
N ARG A 90 5.49 23.39 -9.20
CA ARG A 90 6.21 23.56 -10.47
C ARG A 90 5.85 22.46 -11.44
N ARG A 91 5.81 22.78 -12.72
CA ARG A 91 5.63 21.77 -13.77
C ARG A 91 6.97 21.10 -14.10
N PRO A 92 6.98 19.84 -14.57
CA PRO A 92 8.18 19.14 -15.03
C PRO A 92 9.06 19.93 -16.03
N PRO A 93 8.50 20.70 -17.00
CA PRO A 93 9.31 21.55 -17.88
C PRO A 93 10.07 22.69 -17.17
N GLU A 94 9.71 23.05 -15.93
CA GLU A 94 10.46 24.01 -15.11
C GLU A 94 11.58 23.35 -14.29
N LEU A 95 11.53 22.03 -14.13
CA LEU A 95 12.45 21.24 -13.30
C LEU A 95 13.57 20.62 -14.13
N CYS A 96 13.30 20.24 -15.38
CA CYS A 96 14.28 19.65 -16.28
C CYS A 96 14.04 20.06 -17.73
N ALA A 97 15.06 19.91 -18.59
CA ALA A 97 15.04 20.40 -19.97
C ALA A 97 14.20 19.53 -20.93
N SER A 98 14.00 18.24 -20.62
CA SER A 98 13.34 17.29 -21.51
C SER A 98 12.49 16.31 -20.70
N PRO A 99 11.44 16.78 -20.00
CA PRO A 99 10.59 15.90 -19.22
C PRO A 99 9.96 14.82 -20.11
N LYS A 100 9.80 13.63 -19.54
CA LYS A 100 9.19 12.46 -20.12
C LYS A 100 8.21 11.88 -19.11
N PHE A 101 7.12 11.33 -19.64
CA PHE A 101 6.16 10.68 -18.77
C PHE A 101 6.77 9.38 -18.24
N ILE A 102 7.23 8.51 -19.13
CA ILE A 102 7.89 7.23 -18.81
C ILE A 102 9.24 7.17 -19.55
N VAL A 103 10.28 6.64 -18.90
CA VAL A 103 11.61 6.41 -19.47
C VAL A 103 11.93 4.91 -19.43
N ASP A 104 12.22 4.31 -20.58
CA ASP A 104 12.55 2.88 -20.72
C ASP A 104 11.51 1.89 -20.13
N GLY A 105 10.27 2.35 -20.00
CA GLY A 105 9.13 1.57 -19.49
C GLY A 105 8.95 1.71 -17.98
N ALA A 106 7.69 1.80 -17.54
CA ALA A 106 7.37 2.00 -16.14
C ALA A 106 7.81 0.81 -15.29
N SER A 107 8.57 1.09 -14.24
CA SER A 107 9.26 0.10 -13.44
C SER A 107 9.12 0.40 -11.95
N ARG A 108 9.18 -0.66 -11.15
CA ARG A 108 9.24 -0.57 -9.68
C ARG A 108 10.44 0.26 -9.19
N LEU A 109 11.45 0.45 -10.03
CA LEU A 109 12.66 1.21 -9.73
C LEU A 109 12.44 2.72 -9.80
N ASP A 110 11.36 3.17 -10.44
CA ASP A 110 10.97 4.57 -10.61
C ASP A 110 10.27 5.11 -9.34
N ILE A 111 10.22 4.27 -8.29
CA ILE A 111 9.47 4.49 -7.07
C ILE A 111 10.45 4.74 -5.91
N CYS A 112 10.72 6.03 -5.65
CA CYS A 112 11.47 6.50 -4.49
C CYS A 112 10.59 7.44 -3.64
N GLN A 113 10.37 7.06 -2.39
CA GLN A 113 9.56 7.81 -1.44
C GLN A 113 10.21 9.15 -1.10
N GLY A 114 9.41 10.21 -1.08
CA GLY A 114 9.79 11.52 -0.57
C GLY A 114 9.43 11.69 0.92
N GLU A 115 8.93 12.86 1.30
CA GLU A 115 8.68 13.21 2.70
C GLU A 115 7.33 12.72 3.28
N LEU A 116 6.48 12.10 2.45
CA LEU A 116 5.16 11.62 2.88
C LEU A 116 5.23 10.17 3.37
N ASN A 117 4.47 9.83 4.42
CA ASN A 117 4.42 8.45 4.96
C ASN A 117 3.40 7.58 4.21
N ASP A 118 3.46 7.59 2.89
CA ASP A 118 2.54 6.87 2.00
C ASP A 118 3.17 5.59 1.43
N CYS A 119 4.18 5.03 2.10
CA CYS A 119 4.86 3.79 1.67
C CYS A 119 3.90 2.65 1.32
N TRP A 120 2.72 2.60 1.95
CA TRP A 120 1.64 1.68 1.66
C TRP A 120 1.14 1.79 0.21
N LEU A 121 0.91 3.01 -0.27
CA LEU A 121 0.55 3.32 -1.66
C LEU A 121 1.72 3.02 -2.59
N LEU A 122 2.92 3.50 -2.26
CA LEU A 122 4.08 3.36 -3.14
C LEU A 122 4.48 1.89 -3.35
N SER A 123 4.32 1.06 -2.32
CA SER A 123 4.52 -0.38 -2.42
C SER A 123 3.50 -1.05 -3.37
N ALA A 124 2.27 -0.54 -3.44
CA ALA A 124 1.26 -1.00 -4.38
C ALA A 124 1.60 -0.55 -5.81
N ILE A 125 2.02 0.71 -6.01
CA ILE A 125 2.48 1.23 -7.32
C ILE A 125 3.66 0.41 -7.84
N ALA A 126 4.64 0.13 -6.98
CA ALA A 126 5.78 -0.70 -7.35
C ALA A 126 5.35 -2.12 -7.76
N SER A 127 4.35 -2.71 -7.10
CA SER A 127 3.81 -4.02 -7.48
C SER A 127 3.03 -3.93 -8.80
N LEU A 128 2.25 -2.87 -9.01
CA LEU A 128 1.46 -2.63 -10.21
C LEU A 128 2.33 -2.61 -11.47
N SER A 129 3.51 -2.00 -11.40
CA SER A 129 4.48 -1.97 -12.52
C SER A 129 4.93 -3.36 -13.01
N LEU A 130 4.77 -4.40 -12.20
CA LEU A 130 5.07 -5.78 -12.60
C LEU A 130 3.99 -6.41 -13.50
N HIS A 131 2.84 -5.75 -13.63
CA HIS A 131 1.67 -6.23 -14.37
C HIS A 131 1.27 -5.23 -15.46
N PRO A 132 1.85 -5.31 -16.68
CA PRO A 132 1.63 -4.34 -17.75
C PRO A 132 0.15 -4.09 -18.09
N ASP A 133 -0.67 -5.13 -18.14
CA ASP A 133 -2.10 -5.00 -18.48
C ASP A 133 -2.90 -4.25 -17.42
N LEU A 134 -2.57 -4.45 -16.14
CA LEU A 134 -3.18 -3.70 -15.03
C LEU A 134 -2.63 -2.28 -14.98
N PHE A 135 -1.32 -2.13 -15.19
CA PHE A 135 -0.67 -0.83 -15.26
C PHE A 135 -1.32 0.06 -16.30
N GLN A 136 -1.56 -0.43 -17.52
CA GLN A 136 -2.19 0.35 -18.59
C GLN A 136 -3.65 0.73 -18.31
N LYS A 137 -4.35 0.00 -17.43
CA LYS A 137 -5.68 0.41 -16.97
C LYS A 137 -5.60 1.62 -16.04
N VAL A 138 -4.65 1.61 -15.11
CA VAL A 138 -4.45 2.69 -14.13
C VAL A 138 -3.76 3.91 -14.75
N VAL A 139 -2.79 3.67 -15.63
CA VAL A 139 -1.98 4.65 -16.35
C VAL A 139 -2.21 4.48 -17.84
N PRO A 140 -3.27 5.10 -18.41
CA PRO A 140 -3.56 5.03 -19.84
C PRO A 140 -2.34 5.43 -20.70
N PRO A 141 -2.04 4.70 -21.79
CA PRO A 141 -0.92 5.02 -22.67
C PRO A 141 -1.19 6.28 -23.50
N GLY A 142 -0.14 6.85 -24.09
CA GLY A 142 -0.23 7.99 -25.00
C GLY A 142 -0.15 9.36 -24.31
N GLN A 143 0.19 9.40 -23.03
CA GLN A 143 0.47 10.63 -22.28
C GLN A 143 1.95 10.98 -22.40
N ASP A 144 2.26 12.22 -22.74
CA ASP A 144 3.63 12.70 -22.84
C ASP A 144 3.75 14.22 -22.53
N PHE A 145 4.99 14.71 -22.47
CA PHE A 145 5.31 16.14 -22.32
C PHE A 145 5.77 16.77 -23.63
N GLN A 146 5.59 16.09 -24.76
CA GLN A 146 6.06 16.52 -26.06
C GLN A 146 4.90 16.98 -26.94
N GLN A 147 4.45 16.15 -27.89
CA GLN A 147 3.47 16.60 -28.87
C GLN A 147 2.08 16.65 -28.24
N HIS A 148 1.39 17.78 -28.43
CA HIS A 148 0.05 18.01 -27.86
C HIS A 148 0.01 18.04 -26.32
N TYR A 149 1.15 18.33 -25.68
CA TYR A 149 1.19 18.58 -24.24
C TYR A 149 0.26 19.74 -23.86
N THR A 150 -0.70 19.45 -22.97
CA THR A 150 -1.69 20.42 -22.46
C THR A 150 -1.55 20.67 -20.96
N GLY A 151 -0.64 19.96 -20.28
CA GLY A 151 -0.53 19.99 -18.82
C GLY A 151 -1.60 19.19 -18.07
N CYS A 152 -2.53 18.46 -18.72
CA CYS A 152 -3.41 17.46 -18.06
C CYS A 152 -2.87 16.05 -18.27
N PHE A 153 -2.90 15.28 -17.19
CA PHE A 153 -2.62 13.84 -17.18
C PHE A 153 -3.81 13.10 -16.54
N ILE A 154 -4.13 11.93 -17.07
CA ILE A 154 -5.29 11.13 -16.70
C ILE A 154 -4.83 9.80 -16.11
N PHE A 155 -5.44 9.42 -15.00
CA PHE A 155 -5.27 8.13 -14.35
C PHE A 155 -6.63 7.50 -14.07
N LYS A 156 -6.69 6.19 -13.87
CA LYS A 156 -7.93 5.50 -13.50
C LYS A 156 -7.75 4.70 -12.22
N PHE A 157 -8.74 4.77 -11.36
CA PHE A 157 -8.78 4.01 -10.12
C PHE A 157 -10.14 3.35 -9.98
N TRP A 158 -10.14 2.13 -9.48
CA TRP A 158 -11.35 1.44 -9.07
C TRP A 158 -11.89 2.07 -7.80
N GLN A 159 -13.13 2.52 -7.80
CA GLN A 159 -13.84 3.00 -6.61
C GLN A 159 -15.22 2.33 -6.54
N TYR A 160 -15.44 1.57 -5.47
CA TYR A 160 -16.75 1.04 -5.08
C TYR A 160 -17.56 0.31 -6.16
N GLY A 161 -16.90 -0.31 -7.14
CA GLY A 161 -17.58 -1.04 -8.22
C GLY A 161 -17.32 -0.50 -9.62
N ASP A 162 -16.74 0.70 -9.74
CA ASP A 162 -16.57 1.38 -11.02
C ASP A 162 -15.14 1.93 -11.19
N TRP A 163 -14.67 1.99 -12.44
CA TRP A 163 -13.43 2.67 -12.78
C TRP A 163 -13.68 4.17 -12.93
N VAL A 164 -13.06 4.96 -12.06
CA VAL A 164 -13.14 6.41 -12.04
C VAL A 164 -11.90 7.01 -12.68
N GLU A 165 -12.11 7.90 -13.65
CA GLU A 165 -11.04 8.69 -14.26
C GLU A 165 -10.72 9.93 -13.42
N VAL A 166 -9.44 10.18 -13.20
CA VAL A 166 -8.92 11.32 -12.46
C VAL A 166 -7.94 12.08 -13.37
N CYS A 167 -8.34 13.25 -13.89
CA CYS A 167 -7.40 14.20 -14.49
C CYS A 167 -6.77 15.07 -13.40
N VAL A 168 -5.47 15.27 -13.49
CA VAL A 168 -4.68 16.23 -12.71
C VAL A 168 -3.89 17.11 -13.65
N ASP A 169 -3.64 18.35 -13.24
CA ASP A 169 -2.55 19.09 -13.88
C ASP A 169 -1.18 18.51 -13.45
N ASP A 170 -0.10 18.94 -14.11
CA ASP A 170 1.25 18.48 -13.78
C ASP A 170 2.05 19.40 -12.84
N LEU A 171 1.39 20.31 -12.12
CA LEU A 171 2.04 21.04 -11.05
C LEU A 171 2.39 20.08 -9.90
N LEU A 172 3.67 19.94 -9.57
CA LEU A 172 4.13 19.06 -8.48
C LEU A 172 4.76 19.89 -7.35
N PRO A 173 4.53 19.52 -6.07
CA PRO A 173 5.12 20.23 -4.94
C PRO A 173 6.63 20.00 -4.89
N CYS A 174 7.39 21.09 -4.84
CA CYS A 174 8.83 21.09 -4.86
C CYS A 174 9.42 21.96 -3.76
N GLU A 175 10.54 21.52 -3.20
CA GLU A 175 11.43 22.33 -2.37
C GLU A 175 12.83 22.34 -3.02
N ASP A 176 13.46 23.51 -3.13
CA ASP A 176 14.79 23.67 -3.76
C ASP A 176 14.95 22.98 -5.13
N GLN A 177 13.94 23.11 -6.00
CA GLN A 177 13.87 22.48 -7.35
C GLN A 177 13.83 20.94 -7.34
N LYS A 178 13.53 20.31 -6.21
CA LYS A 178 13.36 18.86 -6.09
C LYS A 178 11.92 18.55 -5.71
N LEU A 179 11.40 17.43 -6.23
CA LEU A 179 10.10 16.92 -5.85
C LEU A 179 10.09 16.58 -4.35
N LEU A 180 9.04 17.01 -3.65
CA LEU A 180 8.88 16.80 -2.21
C LEU A 180 8.44 15.37 -1.87
N TYR A 181 7.64 14.77 -2.76
CA TYR A 181 7.03 13.46 -2.56
C TYR A 181 7.64 12.41 -3.49
N LEU A 182 6.85 11.43 -3.94
CA LEU A 182 7.33 10.37 -4.82
C LEU A 182 8.08 10.92 -6.03
N SER A 183 9.23 10.34 -6.32
CA SER A 183 10.07 10.68 -7.48
C SER A 183 10.73 9.45 -8.08
N SER A 184 11.13 9.55 -9.35
CA SER A 184 12.00 8.57 -10.00
C SER A 184 13.48 8.95 -9.77
N PRO A 185 14.39 7.97 -9.62
CA PRO A 185 15.83 8.22 -9.74
C PRO A 185 16.22 8.81 -11.11
N GLU A 186 15.43 8.53 -12.15
CA GLU A 186 15.59 9.15 -13.45
C GLU A 186 14.97 10.56 -13.43
N LYS A 187 15.80 11.58 -13.68
CA LYS A 187 15.45 12.97 -13.36
C LYS A 187 14.47 13.59 -14.34
N ASP A 188 14.36 13.01 -15.53
CA ASP A 188 13.43 13.42 -16.57
C ASP A 188 12.14 12.58 -16.58
N GLU A 189 11.90 11.68 -15.60
CA GLU A 189 10.73 10.81 -15.54
C GLU A 189 9.71 11.24 -14.45
N PHE A 190 8.41 11.29 -14.79
CA PHE A 190 7.38 11.86 -13.92
C PHE A 190 6.08 11.07 -13.77
N TRP A 191 5.89 9.92 -14.43
CA TRP A 191 4.63 9.16 -14.36
C TRP A 191 4.26 8.78 -12.93
N SER A 192 5.25 8.41 -12.12
CA SER A 192 5.05 7.92 -10.76
C SER A 192 4.56 9.07 -9.87
N SER A 193 5.26 10.20 -9.88
CA SER A 193 4.88 11.43 -9.15
C SER A 193 3.47 11.92 -9.51
N LEU A 194 3.12 11.88 -10.80
CA LEU A 194 1.79 12.27 -11.26
C LEU A 194 0.70 11.27 -10.84
N LEU A 195 1.01 9.97 -10.83
CA LEU A 195 0.11 8.93 -10.33
C LEU A 195 -0.18 9.11 -8.82
N GLU A 196 0.85 9.38 -8.02
CA GLU A 196 0.71 9.70 -6.59
C GLU A 196 -0.17 10.95 -6.40
N LYS A 197 0.05 12.00 -7.20
CA LYS A 197 -0.80 13.20 -7.19
C LYS A 197 -2.26 12.89 -7.53
N ALA A 198 -2.52 12.09 -8.55
CA ALA A 198 -3.87 11.71 -8.94
C ALA A 198 -4.56 10.88 -7.84
N TYR A 199 -3.83 9.98 -7.20
CA TYR A 199 -4.35 9.24 -6.05
C TYR A 199 -4.58 10.16 -4.84
N ALA A 200 -3.69 11.11 -4.58
CA ALA A 200 -3.88 12.15 -3.58
C ALA A 200 -5.17 12.94 -3.87
N LYS A 201 -5.42 13.35 -5.12
CA LYS A 201 -6.67 14.01 -5.52
C LYS A 201 -7.88 13.16 -5.23
N LEU A 202 -7.83 11.88 -5.61
CA LEU A 202 -8.89 10.94 -5.34
C LEU A 202 -9.21 10.84 -3.83
N LYS A 203 -8.20 10.93 -2.96
CA LYS A 203 -8.35 10.85 -1.49
C LYS A 203 -8.58 12.19 -0.77
N GLY A 204 -8.58 13.32 -1.49
CA GLY A 204 -8.80 14.66 -0.91
C GLY A 204 -7.53 15.45 -0.56
N GLY A 205 -6.38 15.04 -1.08
CA GLY A 205 -5.09 15.74 -0.96
C GLY A 205 -3.96 14.85 -0.41
N TYR A 206 -2.72 15.30 -0.53
CA TYR A 206 -1.54 14.53 -0.11
C TYR A 206 -1.57 14.12 1.37
N ARG A 207 -2.05 15.01 2.27
CA ARG A 207 -2.16 14.69 3.70
C ARG A 207 -3.11 13.53 4.00
N ALA A 208 -4.07 13.25 3.12
CA ALA A 208 -4.96 12.11 3.28
C ALA A 208 -4.23 10.76 3.11
N LEU A 209 -3.07 10.77 2.44
CA LEU A 209 -2.25 9.58 2.19
C LEU A 209 -1.28 9.26 3.34
N ASP A 210 -1.13 10.16 4.32
CA ASP A 210 -0.22 9.99 5.45
C ASP A 210 -0.66 8.79 6.31
N MET A 211 0.13 7.72 6.31
CA MET A 211 -0.20 6.42 6.91
C MET A 211 -1.42 5.75 6.26
N GLY A 212 -1.34 4.44 5.99
CA GLY A 212 -2.46 3.71 5.40
C GLY A 212 -2.13 2.24 5.20
N PHE A 213 -3.04 1.53 4.55
CA PHE A 213 -2.93 0.09 4.36
C PHE A 213 -2.74 -0.28 2.89
N PRO A 214 -1.72 -1.09 2.53
CA PRO A 214 -1.45 -1.44 1.13
C PRO A 214 -2.65 -2.06 0.41
N HIS A 215 -3.49 -2.81 1.14
CA HIS A 215 -4.65 -3.47 0.55
C HIS A 215 -5.68 -2.49 -0.02
N GLU A 216 -5.79 -1.28 0.52
CA GLU A 216 -6.65 -0.24 -0.05
C GLU A 216 -6.17 0.18 -1.44
N ALA A 217 -4.89 0.54 -1.55
CA ALA A 217 -4.29 0.93 -2.83
C ALA A 217 -4.32 -0.22 -3.84
N MET A 218 -4.07 -1.45 -3.39
CA MET A 218 -4.14 -2.64 -4.25
C MET A 218 -5.55 -2.85 -4.81
N VAL A 219 -6.61 -2.69 -4.01
CA VAL A 219 -8.00 -2.77 -4.50
C VAL A 219 -8.27 -1.66 -5.49
N ASP A 220 -7.87 -0.42 -5.16
CA ASP A 220 -8.11 0.74 -6.02
C ASP A 220 -7.35 0.69 -7.35
N MET A 221 -6.23 -0.04 -7.42
CA MET A 221 -5.46 -0.23 -8.66
C MET A 221 -5.90 -1.43 -9.49
N THR A 222 -6.72 -2.33 -8.94
CA THR A 222 -7.03 -3.62 -9.58
C THR A 222 -8.51 -3.89 -9.77
N GLY A 223 -9.38 -3.34 -8.92
CA GLY A 223 -10.75 -3.78 -8.75
C GLY A 223 -10.90 -5.20 -8.21
N GLY A 224 -9.81 -5.78 -7.70
CA GLY A 224 -9.77 -7.13 -7.15
C GLY A 224 -10.22 -7.21 -5.69
N VAL A 225 -10.06 -8.41 -5.13
CA VAL A 225 -10.27 -8.67 -3.70
C VAL A 225 -8.90 -8.71 -3.02
N ALA A 226 -8.77 -8.04 -1.88
CA ALA A 226 -7.57 -8.13 -1.07
C ALA A 226 -7.74 -9.13 0.07
N GLU A 227 -6.69 -9.92 0.29
CA GLU A 227 -6.57 -10.83 1.44
C GLU A 227 -5.33 -10.45 2.24
N VAL A 228 -5.46 -10.44 3.58
CA VAL A 228 -4.35 -10.17 4.49
C VAL A 228 -4.04 -11.45 5.25
N LEU A 229 -2.81 -11.94 5.10
CA LEU A 229 -2.33 -13.17 5.73
C LEU A 229 -1.23 -12.84 6.73
N THR A 230 -1.34 -13.40 7.92
CA THR A 230 -0.21 -13.44 8.87
C THR A 230 0.77 -14.53 8.44
N VAL A 231 2.04 -14.37 8.80
CA VAL A 231 3.08 -15.37 8.46
C VAL A 231 2.74 -16.76 9.02
N SER A 232 2.09 -16.82 10.18
CA SER A 232 1.63 -18.08 10.79
C SER A 232 0.48 -18.74 10.02
N GLY A 233 -0.30 -17.97 9.26
CA GLY A 233 -1.39 -18.47 8.40
C GLY A 233 -0.95 -18.92 7.01
N LEU A 234 0.33 -18.76 6.66
CA LEU A 234 0.83 -19.12 5.34
C LEU A 234 0.95 -20.64 5.14
N PRO A 235 0.71 -21.15 3.91
CA PRO A 235 0.84 -22.57 3.61
C PRO A 235 2.29 -23.05 3.75
N THR A 236 2.46 -24.33 4.05
CA THR A 236 3.80 -24.92 4.23
C THR A 236 4.65 -24.82 2.96
N ASN A 237 4.03 -24.97 1.77
CA ASN A 237 4.67 -24.70 0.48
C ASN A 237 4.57 -23.21 0.09
N LEU A 238 5.20 -22.35 0.89
CA LEU A 238 5.15 -20.90 0.66
C LEU A 238 5.71 -20.49 -0.71
N SER A 239 6.80 -21.13 -1.15
CA SER A 239 7.44 -20.78 -2.43
C SER A 239 6.52 -20.98 -3.63
N GLY A 240 5.89 -22.14 -3.76
CA GLY A 240 4.96 -22.42 -4.85
C GLY A 240 3.70 -21.57 -4.77
N PHE A 241 3.21 -21.33 -3.55
CA PHE A 241 2.07 -20.43 -3.32
C PHE A 241 2.36 -19.01 -3.82
N LEU A 242 3.45 -18.38 -3.35
CA LEU A 242 3.82 -17.02 -3.77
C LEU A 242 4.14 -16.93 -5.25
N GLN A 243 4.84 -17.92 -5.83
CA GLN A 243 5.10 -17.95 -7.27
C GLN A 243 3.81 -17.96 -8.08
N SER A 244 2.82 -18.76 -7.67
CA SER A 244 1.53 -18.82 -8.37
C SER A 244 0.75 -17.50 -8.29
N LEU A 245 0.89 -16.77 -7.19
CA LEU A 245 0.21 -15.50 -6.97
C LEU A 245 0.89 -14.32 -7.66
N LEU A 246 2.23 -14.27 -7.70
CA LEU A 246 2.97 -13.17 -8.33
C LEU A 246 2.63 -12.96 -9.81
N HIS A 247 2.12 -13.98 -10.50
CA HIS A 247 1.66 -13.85 -11.87
C HIS A 247 0.28 -13.19 -12.01
N ARG A 248 -0.50 -13.12 -10.93
CA ARG A 248 -1.94 -12.82 -10.97
C ARG A 248 -2.40 -11.77 -9.95
N ALA A 249 -1.59 -11.47 -8.95
CA ALA A 249 -1.94 -10.62 -7.84
C ALA A 249 -0.76 -9.72 -7.44
N LEU A 250 -1.10 -8.53 -6.96
CA LEU A 250 -0.16 -7.66 -6.27
C LEU A 250 0.11 -8.25 -4.88
N ILE A 251 1.38 -8.31 -4.47
CA ILE A 251 1.76 -8.85 -3.16
C ILE A 251 2.61 -7.83 -2.43
N ASN A 252 2.06 -7.29 -1.34
CA ASN A 252 2.78 -6.46 -0.39
C ASN A 252 2.95 -7.17 0.95
N CYS A 253 4.01 -6.82 1.67
CA CYS A 253 4.26 -7.33 3.01
C CYS A 253 4.88 -6.26 3.90
N ALA A 254 4.73 -6.41 5.22
CA ALA A 254 5.31 -5.52 6.21
C ALA A 254 5.66 -6.33 7.46
N ASN A 255 6.61 -5.82 8.25
CA ASN A 255 6.90 -6.34 9.58
C ASN A 255 6.29 -5.42 10.65
N CYS A 256 5.24 -5.88 11.34
CA CYS A 256 4.51 -5.07 12.31
C CYS A 256 5.00 -5.24 13.77
N GLN A 257 5.97 -6.12 14.03
CA GLN A 257 6.42 -6.50 15.38
C GLN A 257 7.48 -5.55 15.98
N GLY A 258 7.53 -4.30 15.52
CA GLY A 258 8.51 -3.33 16.02
C GLY A 258 8.05 -1.88 15.92
N PRO A 259 8.87 -0.96 16.46
CA PRO A 259 8.58 0.46 16.46
C PRO A 259 8.66 1.08 15.06
N LEU A 260 7.82 2.09 14.82
CA LEU A 260 7.73 2.79 13.53
C LEU A 260 9.11 3.29 13.05
N GLU A 261 9.40 3.09 11.76
CA GLU A 261 10.61 3.55 11.04
C GLU A 261 11.96 3.05 11.59
N GLN A 262 11.95 2.14 12.58
CA GLN A 262 13.18 1.51 13.04
C GLN A 262 13.50 0.27 12.20
N LYS A 263 14.79 -0.01 12.07
CA LYS A 263 15.29 -1.21 11.38
C LYS A 263 15.66 -2.29 12.37
N ASN A 264 15.33 -3.53 12.05
CA ASN A 264 15.86 -4.68 12.77
C ASN A 264 17.35 -4.91 12.44
N PRO A 265 18.05 -5.85 13.11
CA PRO A 265 19.47 -6.13 12.83
C PRO A 265 19.77 -6.58 11.40
N MET A 266 18.76 -6.98 10.62
CA MET A 266 18.88 -7.36 9.22
C MET A 266 18.64 -6.18 8.25
N GLY A 267 18.38 -4.98 8.77
CA GLY A 267 18.11 -3.79 7.97
C GLY A 267 16.68 -3.67 7.44
N ILE A 268 15.76 -4.55 7.86
CA ILE A 268 14.33 -4.46 7.50
C ILE A 268 13.65 -3.46 8.43
N MET A 269 12.94 -2.50 7.84
CA MET A 269 12.19 -1.48 8.54
C MET A 269 10.86 -2.04 9.04
N PHE A 270 10.53 -1.75 10.30
CA PHE A 270 9.25 -2.08 10.89
C PHE A 270 8.18 -1.07 10.46
N ARG A 271 6.93 -1.56 10.36
CA ARG A 271 5.74 -0.77 9.98
C ARG A 271 5.93 -0.01 8.66
N HIS A 272 6.70 -0.61 7.76
CA HIS A 272 6.97 -0.12 6.41
C HIS A 272 6.53 -1.16 5.39
N ALA A 273 5.89 -0.71 4.31
CA ALA A 273 5.37 -1.61 3.29
C ALA A 273 6.42 -1.92 2.23
N TYR A 274 6.57 -3.20 1.92
CA TYR A 274 7.45 -3.73 0.88
C TYR A 274 6.61 -4.38 -0.23
N SER A 275 7.08 -4.28 -1.47
CA SER A 275 6.56 -5.04 -2.60
C SER A 275 7.32 -6.34 -2.76
N LEU A 276 6.64 -7.48 -2.85
CA LEU A 276 7.26 -8.73 -3.25
C LEU A 276 7.32 -8.78 -4.78
N THR A 277 8.53 -8.85 -5.32
CA THR A 277 8.77 -8.67 -6.76
C THR A 277 9.30 -9.91 -7.46
N ALA A 278 9.79 -10.89 -6.70
CA ALA A 278 10.19 -12.19 -7.24
C ALA A 278 10.30 -13.25 -6.12
N VAL A 279 10.13 -14.51 -6.52
CA VAL A 279 10.48 -15.70 -5.74
C VAL A 279 11.38 -16.57 -6.60
N GLU A 280 12.65 -16.65 -6.24
CA GLU A 280 13.69 -17.33 -7.02
C GLU A 280 14.20 -18.56 -6.25
N LYS A 281 14.51 -19.64 -6.98
CA LYS A 281 15.19 -20.81 -6.43
C LYS A 281 16.63 -20.78 -6.89
N THR A 282 17.57 -20.87 -5.95
CA THR A 282 19.00 -20.83 -6.25
C THR A 282 19.67 -22.08 -5.71
N GLU A 283 20.66 -22.58 -6.44
CA GLU A 283 21.53 -23.66 -5.98
C GLU A 283 22.82 -23.03 -5.44
N ASP A 284 23.18 -23.37 -4.19
CA ASP A 284 24.48 -22.95 -3.64
C ASP A 284 25.58 -23.79 -4.32
N LEU A 285 26.52 -23.13 -5.01
CA LEU A 285 27.63 -23.80 -5.68
C LEU A 285 28.55 -24.56 -4.70
N LEU A 286 28.49 -24.23 -3.39
CA LEU A 286 29.29 -24.83 -2.34
C LEU A 286 28.52 -25.84 -1.48
N ARG A 287 27.18 -25.88 -1.56
CA ARG A 287 26.33 -26.80 -0.79
C ARG A 287 25.21 -27.35 -1.69
N PRO A 288 25.00 -28.67 -1.77
CA PRO A 288 23.98 -29.28 -2.64
C PRO A 288 22.55 -29.12 -2.08
N GLN A 289 22.18 -27.90 -1.66
CA GLN A 289 20.88 -27.58 -1.10
C GLN A 289 20.27 -26.42 -1.89
N THR A 290 19.07 -26.65 -2.41
CA THR A 290 18.27 -25.60 -3.07
C THR A 290 17.77 -24.62 -2.02
N GLU A 291 18.00 -23.33 -2.25
CA GLU A 291 17.50 -22.23 -1.43
C GLU A 291 16.39 -21.50 -2.18
N VAL A 292 15.43 -20.94 -1.43
CA VAL A 292 14.40 -20.05 -1.99
C VAL A 292 14.63 -18.65 -1.48
N LEU A 293 14.73 -17.69 -2.40
CA LEU A 293 14.93 -16.28 -2.13
C LEU A 293 13.69 -15.50 -2.54
N LEU A 294 13.26 -14.58 -1.66
CA LEU A 294 12.22 -13.59 -1.94
C LEU A 294 12.88 -12.25 -2.20
N ARG A 295 12.55 -11.60 -3.31
CA ARG A 295 13.01 -10.24 -3.61
C ARG A 295 11.95 -9.22 -3.21
N LEU A 296 12.25 -8.46 -2.17
CA LEU A 296 11.42 -7.36 -1.70
C LEU A 296 11.95 -6.02 -2.22
N LYS A 297 11.06 -5.12 -2.65
CA LYS A 297 11.35 -3.73 -3.01
C LYS A 297 10.76 -2.80 -1.94
N THR A 298 11.60 -1.93 -1.37
CA THR A 298 11.18 -0.79 -0.55
C THR A 298 11.22 0.50 -1.38
N CYS A 299 10.35 1.44 -1.05
CA CYS A 299 10.37 2.79 -1.63
C CYS A 299 11.32 3.73 -0.88
N SER A 300 11.70 3.40 0.37
CA SER A 300 12.70 4.17 1.12
C SER A 300 14.12 3.71 0.80
N GLU A 301 15.08 4.64 0.86
CA GLU A 301 16.50 4.29 0.70
C GLU A 301 16.99 3.38 1.84
N LEU A 302 17.52 2.20 1.51
CA LEU A 302 18.30 1.43 2.47
C LEU A 302 19.70 2.01 2.51
N ARG A 303 19.90 3.08 3.29
CA ARG A 303 21.27 3.54 3.60
C ARG A 303 22.09 2.36 4.12
N PRO A 304 23.21 1.98 3.46
CA PRO A 304 24.09 0.94 3.98
C PRO A 304 24.60 1.34 5.35
N ALA A 305 24.75 0.37 6.25
CA ALA A 305 25.67 0.54 7.37
C ALA A 305 27.08 0.70 6.78
N GLN A 306 27.53 1.95 6.65
CA GLN A 306 28.90 2.35 6.31
C GLN A 306 29.50 1.67 5.06
N THR A 307 29.30 2.24 3.87
CA THR A 307 30.31 2.21 2.80
C THR A 307 29.97 3.23 1.71
N GLU A 308 30.92 4.13 1.43
CA GLU A 308 30.94 5.02 0.26
C GLU A 308 31.08 4.19 -1.02
N ALA A 309 30.19 4.40 -1.99
CA ALA A 309 30.48 4.26 -3.42
C ALA A 309 29.26 4.72 -4.25
N LEU A 310 29.52 5.37 -5.39
CA LEU A 310 28.58 5.72 -6.46
C LEU A 310 27.81 4.49 -7.00
N LEU A 311 26.79 4.03 -6.30
CA LEU A 311 25.87 2.99 -6.75
C LEU A 311 24.45 3.45 -6.44
N ARG A 312 23.52 3.20 -7.38
CA ARG A 312 22.08 3.49 -7.25
C ARG A 312 21.57 3.08 -5.85
N PRO A 313 20.65 3.83 -5.22
CA PRO A 313 20.16 3.51 -3.88
C PRO A 313 19.67 2.05 -3.83
N LYS A 314 20.19 1.29 -2.87
CA LYS A 314 19.78 -0.11 -2.67
C LYS A 314 18.35 -0.09 -2.13
N THR A 315 17.39 -0.41 -2.98
CA THR A 315 15.97 -0.45 -2.63
C THR A 315 15.43 -1.88 -2.65
N GLU A 316 16.26 -2.87 -3.00
CA GLU A 316 15.89 -4.28 -3.00
C GLU A 316 16.55 -5.05 -1.86
N VAL A 317 15.78 -5.95 -1.24
CA VAL A 317 16.24 -6.87 -0.20
C VAL A 317 15.94 -8.30 -0.63
N LEU A 318 16.93 -9.18 -0.47
CA LEU A 318 16.74 -10.62 -0.66
C LEU A 318 16.55 -11.29 0.70
N LEU A 319 15.38 -11.88 0.91
CA LEU A 319 15.09 -12.70 2.09
C LEU A 319 15.21 -14.17 1.74
N ARG A 320 16.06 -14.89 2.46
CA ARG A 320 16.13 -16.35 2.38
C ARG A 320 14.98 -16.97 3.16
N LEU A 321 14.14 -17.76 2.49
CA LEU A 321 13.16 -18.59 3.16
C LEU A 321 13.84 -19.77 3.84
N LYS A 322 13.90 -19.72 5.17
CA LYS A 322 14.04 -20.94 5.98
C LYS A 322 12.67 -21.62 6.01
N THR A 323 12.65 -22.95 5.96
CA THR A 323 11.42 -23.74 5.86
C THR A 323 10.34 -23.23 6.83
N CYS A 324 9.08 -23.21 6.40
CA CYS A 324 7.95 -22.65 7.18
C CYS A 324 7.78 -23.28 8.58
N SER A 325 8.45 -24.41 8.85
CA SER A 325 8.60 -25.02 10.17
C SER A 325 9.29 -24.11 11.20
N ASP A 326 10.20 -23.22 10.76
CA ASP A 326 11.06 -22.44 11.64
C ASP A 326 10.49 -21.06 11.98
N LEU A 327 9.43 -20.64 11.27
CA LEU A 327 8.70 -19.39 11.49
C LEU A 327 7.48 -19.56 12.40
N ARG A 328 7.16 -20.80 12.81
CA ARG A 328 6.12 -21.05 13.81
C ARG A 328 6.73 -20.87 15.20
N PRO A 329 6.06 -20.15 16.12
CA PRO A 329 6.43 -20.21 17.52
C PRO A 329 6.43 -21.70 17.94
N LYS A 330 7.51 -22.15 18.59
CA LYS A 330 7.50 -23.48 19.19
C LYS A 330 6.33 -23.56 20.18
N PRO A 331 5.49 -24.60 20.17
CA PRO A 331 4.49 -24.78 21.20
C PRO A 331 5.21 -24.79 22.55
N CYS A 332 4.67 -24.04 23.51
CA CYS A 332 5.23 -23.93 24.85
C CYS A 332 5.06 -25.29 25.57
N SER A 333 6.03 -26.18 25.40
CA SER A 333 6.15 -27.43 26.16
C SER A 333 7.13 -27.20 27.31
N ASP A 334 6.59 -26.80 28.46
CA ASP A 334 6.82 -27.45 29.76
C ASP A 334 6.46 -26.48 30.90
N ARG A 335 5.22 -26.60 31.38
CA ARG A 335 4.91 -26.30 32.78
C ARG A 335 5.49 -27.43 33.62
N SER A 336 6.68 -27.22 34.17
CA SER A 336 7.13 -28.01 35.33
C SER A 336 6.23 -27.68 36.54
N PRO A 337 5.73 -28.67 37.30
CA PRO A 337 4.86 -28.41 38.43
C PRO A 337 5.66 -27.81 39.59
N ALA A 338 4.97 -26.93 40.33
CA ALA A 338 5.47 -26.20 41.47
C ALA A 338 6.12 -27.08 42.55
N HIS A 339 7.32 -26.70 42.99
CA HIS A 339 7.83 -27.08 44.31
C HIS A 339 7.55 -25.94 45.29
N THR A 340 6.57 -26.16 46.15
CA THR A 340 6.36 -25.43 47.40
C THR A 340 7.53 -25.68 48.36
N SER A 341 8.22 -24.63 48.79
CA SER A 341 9.00 -24.64 50.03
C SER A 341 8.40 -23.65 51.02
N VAL A 342 7.66 -24.20 51.98
CA VAL A 342 7.28 -23.53 53.23
C VAL A 342 8.50 -23.58 54.15
N MET A 343 8.98 -22.44 54.61
CA MET A 343 9.86 -22.35 55.78
C MET A 343 9.08 -21.72 56.93
N SER A 344 9.05 -22.44 58.04
CA SER A 344 8.77 -22.00 59.41
C SER A 344 9.88 -22.63 60.28
N PRO A 345 10.24 -22.09 61.46
CA PRO A 345 9.49 -21.17 62.34
C PRO A 345 9.78 -19.70 62.12
#